data_AF-A0A2V5N1D0-F1
#
_entry.id   AF-A0A2V5N1D0-F1
#
_cell.length_a   1.000
_cell.length_b   1.000
_cell.length_c   1.000
_cell.angle_alpha   90.00
_cell.angle_beta   90.00
_cell.angle_gamma   90.00
#
_symmetry.space_group_name_H-M   'P 1'
#
loop_
_entity.id
_entity.type
_entity.pdbx_description
1 polymer ?
#
loop_
_entity_poly.entity_id
_entity_poly.type
_entity_poly.pdbx_seq_one_letter_code
_entity_poly.pdbx_strand_id
1 'polypeptide(L)'
;MSGYGALLADRVPNTYQVHRFKPTNYLLWEPDELTIFWFNDGSSTPTEGFSTRHNDGATLGAFGGHVVYLKYRTWWKLLHRPTPNDFWCSPATRSGTG
;
A
#
# COMPACT_ATOMS: atom_id res chain seq x y z
N MET A 1 -3.66 -9.98 0.75
CA MET A 1 -4.49 -9.11 1.61
C MET A 1 -3.97 -7.71 1.43
N SER A 2 -4.81 -6.72 1.16
CA SER A 2 -4.34 -5.35 0.88
C SER A 2 -3.67 -4.71 2.10
N GLY A 3 -2.78 -3.75 1.90
CA GLY A 3 -2.04 -3.00 2.94
C GLY A 3 -2.93 -2.13 3.83
N TYR A 4 -4.16 -1.86 3.38
CA TYR A 4 -5.22 -1.26 4.19
C TYR A 4 -6.21 -2.30 4.77
N GLY A 5 -5.84 -3.59 4.73
CA GLY A 5 -6.45 -4.68 5.49
C GLY A 5 -7.74 -5.27 4.92
N ALA A 6 -8.17 -6.39 5.52
CA ALA A 6 -9.46 -7.00 5.26
C ALA A 6 -10.63 -6.11 5.74
N LEU A 7 -11.77 -6.27 5.08
CA LEU A 7 -13.00 -5.55 5.37
C LEU A 7 -13.81 -6.30 6.45
N LEU A 8 -14.58 -5.59 7.29
CA LEU A 8 -15.38 -6.19 8.37
C LEU A 8 -16.61 -6.89 7.77
N ALA A 9 -16.57 -8.23 7.68
CA ALA A 9 -17.54 -9.07 6.96
C ALA A 9 -19.03 -8.85 7.28
N ASP A 10 -19.34 -8.17 8.37
CA ASP A 10 -20.69 -7.87 8.85
C ASP A 10 -21.26 -6.52 8.38
N ARG A 11 -20.52 -5.71 7.58
CA ARG A 11 -20.99 -4.41 7.07
C ARG A 11 -21.33 -4.40 5.59
N VAL A 12 -22.38 -3.66 5.22
CA VAL A 12 -22.80 -3.41 3.83
C VAL A 12 -22.95 -1.90 3.60
N PRO A 13 -22.23 -1.29 2.63
CA PRO A 13 -21.13 -1.88 1.85
C PRO A 13 -19.93 -2.19 2.75
N ASN A 14 -19.26 -3.31 2.45
CA ASN A 14 -18.06 -3.72 3.17
C ASN A 14 -16.88 -2.89 2.66
N THR A 15 -16.78 -1.63 3.09
CA THR A 15 -15.77 -0.67 2.60
C THR A 15 -15.36 0.30 3.72
N TYR A 16 -14.21 0.93 3.55
CA TYR A 16 -13.77 2.03 4.42
C TYR A 16 -14.11 3.37 3.78
N GLN A 17 -14.55 4.32 4.61
CA GLN A 17 -14.67 5.71 4.16
C GLN A 17 -13.27 6.32 4.00
N VAL A 18 -13.06 7.07 2.91
CA VAL A 18 -11.74 7.62 2.55
C VAL A 18 -11.11 8.49 3.65
N HIS A 19 -11.93 9.22 4.42
CA HIS A 19 -11.45 10.10 5.50
C HIS A 19 -10.81 9.34 6.67
N ARG A 20 -10.93 8.00 6.72
CA ARG A 20 -10.27 7.16 7.73
C ARG A 20 -8.79 6.94 7.41
N PHE A 21 -8.37 7.24 6.19
CA PHE A 21 -6.98 7.19 5.76
C PHE A 21 -6.35 8.58 5.85
N LYS A 22 -5.05 8.63 6.09
CA LYS A 22 -4.31 9.88 5.91
C LYS A 22 -4.19 10.17 4.41
N PRO A 23 -4.21 11.44 3.98
CA PRO A 23 -3.96 11.78 2.59
C PRO A 23 -2.63 11.24 2.04
N THR A 24 -1.64 11.00 2.91
CA THR A 24 -0.32 10.46 2.57
C THR A 24 -0.25 8.93 2.49
N ASN A 25 -1.30 8.21 2.92
CA ASN A 25 -1.31 6.76 2.83
C ASN A 25 -1.33 6.32 1.36
N TYR A 26 -0.66 5.23 1.05
CA TYR A 26 -0.53 4.71 -0.31
C TYR A 26 -1.69 3.78 -0.64
N LEU A 27 -2.34 4.06 -1.76
CA LEU A 27 -3.48 3.32 -2.28
C LEU A 27 -3.02 2.22 -3.24
N LEU A 28 -2.11 2.55 -4.16
CA LEU A 28 -1.60 1.60 -5.16
C LEU A 28 -0.22 2.01 -5.65
N TRP A 29 0.59 1.04 -6.07
CA TRP A 29 1.93 1.24 -6.62
C TRP A 29 2.31 0.14 -7.61
N GLU A 30 3.44 0.33 -8.30
CA GLU A 30 4.00 -0.69 -9.18
C GLU A 30 4.72 -1.78 -8.36
N PRO A 31 4.22 -3.04 -8.35
CA PRO A 31 4.86 -4.14 -7.62
C PRO A 31 6.20 -4.54 -8.23
N ASP A 32 6.86 -5.52 -7.61
CA ASP A 32 8.07 -6.12 -8.17
C ASP A 32 7.78 -6.83 -9.50
N GLU A 33 8.36 -6.29 -10.58
CA GLU A 33 8.21 -6.75 -11.96
C GLU A 33 8.92 -8.07 -12.28
N LEU A 34 9.88 -8.50 -11.46
CA LEU A 34 10.61 -9.75 -11.69
C LEU A 34 9.76 -10.97 -11.33
N THR A 35 8.69 -10.76 -10.56
CA THR A 35 7.72 -11.78 -10.22
C THR A 35 6.57 -11.73 -11.23
N ILE A 36 6.57 -12.66 -12.19
CA ILE A 36 5.60 -12.76 -13.30
C ILE A 36 4.13 -12.65 -12.85
N PHE A 37 3.80 -13.09 -11.63
CA PHE A 37 2.44 -13.08 -11.11
C PHE A 37 1.98 -11.73 -10.54
N TRP A 38 2.87 -10.76 -10.38
CA TRP A 38 2.55 -9.45 -9.78
C TRP A 38 2.44 -8.33 -10.81
N PHE A 39 2.91 -8.56 -12.05
CA PHE A 39 2.96 -7.57 -13.11
C PHE A 39 1.62 -7.38 -13.85
N ASN A 40 0.47 -7.27 -13.16
CA ASN A 40 -0.81 -7.13 -13.88
C ASN A 40 -1.67 -5.89 -13.58
N ASP A 41 -1.85 -5.40 -12.34
CA ASP A 41 -2.89 -4.36 -12.12
C ASP A 41 -2.57 -3.28 -11.06
N GLY A 42 -1.33 -3.22 -10.58
CA GLY A 42 -0.94 -2.34 -9.48
C GLY A 42 -1.19 -2.99 -8.12
N SER A 43 -0.17 -2.98 -7.28
CA SER A 43 -0.23 -3.60 -5.96
C SER A 43 -0.82 -2.65 -4.95
N SER A 44 -1.59 -3.21 -4.02
CA SER A 44 -1.98 -2.55 -2.78
C SER A 44 -1.51 -3.34 -1.56
N THR A 45 -0.81 -4.47 -1.73
CA THR A 45 -0.33 -5.33 -0.65
C THR A 45 1.18 -5.14 -0.47
N PRO A 46 1.67 -4.62 0.67
CA PRO A 46 3.08 -4.26 0.83
C PRO A 46 4.08 -5.40 0.56
N THR A 47 3.65 -6.65 0.70
CA THR A 47 4.47 -7.85 0.45
C THR A 47 4.51 -8.31 -1.01
N GLU A 48 3.74 -7.72 -1.92
CA GLU A 48 3.81 -7.98 -3.38
C GLU A 48 4.98 -7.21 -4.05
N GLY A 49 5.92 -6.75 -3.25
CA GLY A 49 7.14 -6.11 -3.74
C GLY A 49 6.94 -4.65 -4.17
N PHE A 50 7.98 -4.13 -4.81
CA PHE A 50 8.08 -2.74 -5.21
C PHE A 50 9.02 -2.60 -6.41
N SER A 51 8.57 -1.88 -7.42
CA SER A 51 9.36 -1.74 -8.64
C SER A 51 10.64 -0.93 -8.43
N THR A 52 11.68 -1.29 -9.18
CA THR A 52 12.97 -0.55 -9.24
C THR A 52 13.23 0.08 -10.60
N ARG A 53 12.32 -0.08 -11.56
CA ARG A 53 12.49 0.34 -12.98
C ARG A 53 12.71 1.84 -13.15
N HIS A 54 12.11 2.65 -12.28
CA HIS A 54 12.17 4.12 -12.41
C HIS A 54 13.28 4.67 -11.53
N ASN A 55 14.53 4.42 -11.91
CA ASN A 55 15.71 4.90 -11.18
C ASN A 55 15.74 4.40 -9.72
N ASP A 56 15.63 3.10 -9.47
CA ASP A 56 15.60 2.51 -8.12
C ASP A 56 14.40 2.99 -7.29
N GLY A 57 13.25 3.15 -7.95
CA GLY A 57 12.01 3.57 -7.33
C GLY A 57 10.80 3.33 -8.21
N ALA A 58 9.64 3.70 -7.67
CA ALA A 58 8.35 3.58 -8.35
C ALA A 58 7.43 4.75 -8.01
N THR A 59 6.41 4.93 -8.85
CA THR A 59 5.29 5.83 -8.63
C THR A 59 4.18 5.17 -7.85
N LEU A 60 3.58 5.92 -6.92
CA LEU A 60 2.50 5.49 -6.05
C LEU A 60 1.34 6.48 -6.15
N GLY A 61 0.11 5.98 -6.15
CA GLY A 61 -1.07 6.76 -5.89
C GLY A 61 -1.34 6.84 -4.39
N ALA A 62 -1.57 8.04 -3.86
CA ALA A 62 -1.95 8.25 -2.47
C ALA A 62 -3.46 8.49 -2.32
N PHE A 63 -4.01 8.20 -1.14
CA PHE A 63 -5.43 8.43 -0.84
C PHE A 63 -5.85 9.90 -0.95
N GLY A 64 -4.90 10.84 -0.85
CA GLY A 64 -5.13 12.26 -1.11
C GLY A 64 -5.25 12.64 -2.59
N GLY A 65 -5.24 11.68 -3.51
CA GLY A 65 -5.38 11.91 -4.96
C GLY A 65 -4.12 12.42 -5.67
N HIS A 66 -2.97 12.40 -5.01
CA HIS A 66 -1.68 12.81 -5.58
C HIS A 66 -0.79 11.61 -5.88
N VAL A 67 0.22 11.84 -6.71
CA VAL A 67 1.25 10.85 -7.05
C VAL A 67 2.52 11.12 -6.24
N VAL A 68 3.13 10.06 -5.73
CA VAL A 68 4.41 10.10 -5.01
C VAL A 68 5.41 9.24 -5.74
N TYR A 69 6.65 9.73 -5.88
CA TYR A 69 7.78 8.90 -6.27
C TYR A 69 8.55 8.46 -5.02
N LEU A 70 8.74 7.16 -4.83
CA LEU A 70 9.42 6.60 -3.67
C LEU A 70 10.59 5.71 -4.10
N LYS A 71 11.72 5.83 -3.41
CA LYS A 71 12.87 4.95 -3.60
C LYS A 71 12.64 3.60 -2.95
N TYR A 72 13.14 2.54 -3.58
CA TYR A 72 13.07 1.16 -3.08
C TYR A 72 13.57 1.04 -1.63
N ARG A 73 14.69 1.68 -1.30
CA ARG A 73 15.24 1.70 0.08
C ARG A 73 14.25 2.25 1.11
N THR A 74 13.38 3.17 0.74
CA THR A 74 12.40 3.77 1.65
C THR A 74 11.21 2.83 1.81
N TRP A 75 10.73 2.24 0.72
CA TRP A 75 9.74 1.16 0.78
C TRP A 75 10.22 0.03 1.69
N TRP A 76 11.44 -0.47 1.50
CA TRP A 76 11.98 -1.57 2.30
C TRP A 76 12.01 -1.25 3.80
N LYS A 77 12.36 -0.01 4.16
CA LYS A 77 12.30 0.47 5.54
C LYS A 77 10.87 0.49 6.08
N LEU A 78 9.90 0.97 5.30
CA LEU A 78 8.51 1.06 5.73
C LEU A 78 7.87 -0.33 5.86
N LEU A 79 8.22 -1.26 4.98
CA LEU A 79 7.75 -2.64 5.02
C LEU A 79 8.11 -3.33 6.34
N HIS A 80 9.37 -3.16 6.80
CA HIS A 80 9.91 -3.81 7.99
C HIS A 80 9.69 -3.04 9.29
N ARG A 81 8.97 -1.91 9.28
CA ARG A 81 8.63 -1.19 10.51
C ARG A 81 7.46 -1.88 11.21
N PRO A 82 7.60 -2.27 12.50
CA PRO A 82 6.55 -2.99 13.24
C PRO A 82 5.40 -2.08 13.71
N THR A 83 5.25 -0.89 13.12
CA THR A 83 4.27 0.13 13.48
C THR A 83 3.48 0.57 12.25
N PRO A 84 2.22 1.01 12.40
CA PRO A 84 1.43 1.58 11.30
C PRO A 84 2.22 2.65 10.55
N ASN A 85 2.08 2.67 9.23
CA ASN A 85 2.71 3.64 8.35
C ASN A 85 1.92 3.79 7.05
N ASP A 86 2.46 4.50 6.06
CA ASP A 86 1.73 4.80 4.82
C ASP A 86 1.43 3.57 3.95
N PHE A 87 2.16 2.45 4.13
CA PHE A 87 1.84 1.15 3.51
C PHE A 87 0.96 0.26 4.40
N TRP A 88 1.21 0.26 5.71
CA TRP A 88 0.43 -0.47 6.71
C TRP A 88 -0.58 0.48 7.38
N CYS A 89 -1.70 0.74 6.70
CA CYS A 89 -2.64 1.81 7.03
C CYS A 89 -4.09 1.35 7.26
N SER A 90 -4.32 0.06 7.53
CA SER A 90 -5.66 -0.47 7.80
C SER A 90 -6.38 0.31 8.92
N PRO A 91 -7.59 0.84 8.68
CA PRO A 91 -8.37 1.49 9.71
C PRO A 91 -8.96 0.52 10.74
N ALA A 92 -8.94 -0.79 10.47
CA ALA A 92 -9.53 -1.80 11.35
C ALA A 92 -8.56 -2.31 12.41
N THR A 93 -7.25 -2.15 12.23
CA THR A 93 -6.26 -2.70 13.16
C THR A 93 -5.32 -1.63 13.70
N ARG A 94 -4.89 -1.80 14.95
CA ARG A 94 -3.93 -0.89 15.58
C ARG A 94 -2.52 -0.99 14.98
N SER A 95 -2.18 -2.11 14.35
CA SER A 95 -0.93 -2.33 13.62
C SER A 95 -0.96 -1.81 12.18
N GLY A 96 -2.15 -1.48 11.66
CA GLY A 96 -2.34 -1.07 10.27
C GLY A 96 -2.27 -2.22 9.25
N THR A 97 -2.14 -3.46 9.72
CA THR A 97 -2.09 -4.69 8.90
C THR A 97 -3.45 -5.40 8.90
N GLY A 98 -3.73 -6.29 7.93
CA GLY A 98 -4.89 -7.17 7.97
C GLY A 98 -5.13 -7.95 6.70
#